data_AF-A0A3D1HBF5-F1
#
_entry.id   AF-A0A3D1HBF5-F1
#
_cell.length_a   1.000
_cell.length_b   1.000
_cell.length_c   1.000
_cell.angle_alpha   90.00
_cell.angle_beta   90.00
_cell.angle_gamma   90.00
#
_symmetry.space_group_name_H-M   'P 1'
#
loop_
_entity.id
_entity.type
_entity.pdbx_description
1 polymer ?
#
loop_
_entity_poly.entity_id
_entity_poly.type
_entity_poly.pdbx_seq_one_letter_code
_entity_poly.pdbx_strand_id
1 'polypeptide(L)'
;MGLFYNNGVAGSGVSKGAGRKKPFKRFCELFVSKFWNYFQINLIYFLFCLPIVTIGPATAAMTAIMRNFYLEKPQFIFHDFKREFKKNFKQAFPIGLLDIAAVALGVFSILVYSQSPEMDTTGKVFYVISLVGVALVIMMSFYIYPQIVALDLKLGAIVRNSLLLVFLNPVGDIITLAFFFGYAALIWWFWLFVVFLTPIVPFAWLALISFCSCYPTIQKVLINPYYEKTGEKNPEIPDYDESAVFTDRGGSEQPINIKEKNIKQHGGKIIK
;
A
#
# COMPACT_ATOMS: atom_id res chain seq x y z
N MET A 1 15.98 32.59 1.70
CA MET A 1 15.31 31.52 0.91
C MET A 1 13.79 31.72 0.91
N GLY A 2 13.29 32.79 0.29
CA GLY A 2 11.85 33.12 0.25
C GLY A 2 11.23 33.08 -1.15
N LEU A 3 11.94 32.54 -2.14
CA LEU A 3 11.58 32.67 -3.56
C LEU A 3 10.59 31.61 -4.07
N PHE A 4 10.20 30.64 -3.23
CA PHE A 4 9.39 29.47 -3.66
C PHE A 4 8.14 29.20 -2.83
N TYR A 5 7.81 30.03 -1.82
CA TYR A 5 6.60 29.83 -1.03
C TYR A 5 5.61 30.98 -1.27
N ASN A 6 4.64 30.72 -2.14
CA ASN A 6 3.51 31.61 -2.36
C ASN A 6 2.51 31.46 -1.20
N ASN A 7 2.75 32.16 -0.09
CA ASN A 7 1.91 32.18 1.12
C ASN A 7 0.52 32.84 0.90
N GLY A 8 0.23 33.34 -0.30
CA GLY A 8 -1.04 33.99 -0.65
C GLY A 8 -2.12 33.04 -1.18
N VAL A 9 -1.86 31.74 -1.25
CA VAL A 9 -2.81 30.75 -1.74
C VAL A 9 -3.13 29.79 -0.59
N ALA A 10 -4.35 29.88 -0.07
CA ALA A 10 -4.89 28.84 0.78
C ALA A 10 -4.82 27.52 -0.01
N GLY A 11 -4.13 26.52 0.53
CA GLY A 11 -4.05 25.20 -0.11
C GLY A 11 -5.46 24.70 -0.41
N SER A 12 -5.64 24.03 -1.56
CA SER A 12 -6.93 23.44 -1.94
C SER A 12 -7.47 22.60 -0.78
N GLY A 13 -8.48 23.11 -0.09
CA GLY A 13 -9.17 22.38 0.97
C GLY A 13 -9.61 21.03 0.42
N VAL A 14 -9.29 19.96 1.14
CA VAL A 14 -9.76 18.62 0.79
C VAL A 14 -11.22 18.56 1.22
N SER A 15 -12.13 18.53 0.25
CA SER A 15 -13.56 18.43 0.52
C SER A 15 -13.83 17.19 1.38
N LYS A 16 -14.32 17.40 2.60
CA LYS A 16 -14.54 16.31 3.58
C LYS A 16 -15.54 15.27 3.06
N GLY A 17 -16.45 15.61 2.15
CA GLY A 17 -17.51 14.71 1.64
C GLY A 17 -17.35 14.16 0.22
N ALA A 18 -16.17 14.22 -0.42
CA ALA A 18 -16.04 13.66 -1.76
C ALA A 18 -16.17 12.13 -1.72
N GLY A 19 -17.22 11.58 -2.35
CA GLY A 19 -17.40 10.14 -2.54
C GLY A 19 -16.11 9.48 -3.05
N ARG A 20 -15.90 8.20 -2.69
CA ARG A 20 -14.64 7.47 -2.94
C ARG A 20 -14.10 7.77 -4.34
N LYS A 21 -12.97 8.48 -4.41
CA LYS A 21 -12.27 8.80 -5.68
C LYS A 21 -12.02 7.51 -6.46
N LYS A 22 -12.00 7.60 -7.80
CA LYS A 22 -11.66 6.45 -8.67
C LYS A 22 -10.34 5.81 -8.20
N PRO A 23 -10.21 4.47 -8.24
CA PRO A 23 -9.10 3.74 -7.60
C PRO A 23 -7.73 4.21 -8.09
N PHE A 24 -7.59 4.43 -9.41
CA PHE A 24 -6.35 4.95 -9.99
C PHE A 24 -5.99 6.37 -9.52
N LYS A 25 -6.97 7.28 -9.43
CA LYS A 25 -6.73 8.65 -8.98
C LYS A 25 -6.24 8.67 -7.52
N ARG A 26 -6.81 7.81 -6.68
CA ARG A 26 -6.39 7.64 -5.28
C ARG A 26 -4.97 7.10 -5.19
N PHE A 27 -4.62 6.10 -6.00
CA PHE A 27 -3.25 5.58 -6.08
C PHE A 27 -2.25 6.69 -6.44
N CYS A 28 -2.50 7.44 -7.52
CA CYS A 28 -1.59 8.53 -7.93
C CYS A 28 -1.43 9.61 -6.86
N GLU A 29 -2.52 9.97 -6.18
CA GLU A 29 -2.50 10.96 -5.09
C GLU A 29 -1.66 10.48 -3.91
N LEU A 30 -1.83 9.22 -3.47
CA LEU A 30 -1.01 8.62 -2.40
C LEU A 30 0.45 8.48 -2.83
N PHE A 31 0.71 8.13 -4.08
CA PHE A 31 2.05 7.97 -4.62
C PHE A 31 2.82 9.30 -4.61
N VAL A 32 2.21 10.38 -5.10
CA VAL A 32 2.86 11.70 -5.18
C VAL A 32 2.95 12.36 -3.80
N SER A 33 1.87 12.33 -3.01
CA SER A 33 1.82 13.03 -1.71
C SER A 33 2.77 12.45 -0.67
N LYS A 34 3.04 11.14 -0.74
CA LYS A 34 3.93 10.42 0.18
C LYS A 34 5.23 9.96 -0.47
N PHE A 35 5.59 10.54 -1.62
CA PHE A 35 6.74 10.11 -2.43
C PHE A 35 8.02 9.92 -1.61
N TRP A 36 8.39 10.92 -0.80
CA TRP A 36 9.57 10.89 0.07
C TRP A 36 9.50 9.83 1.18
N ASN A 37 8.30 9.56 1.70
CA ASN A 37 8.12 8.58 2.76
C ASN A 37 8.41 7.16 2.27
N TYR A 38 8.16 6.85 0.99
CA TYR A 38 8.47 5.54 0.43
C TYR A 38 9.98 5.25 0.44
N PHE A 39 10.84 6.26 0.21
CA PHE A 39 12.28 6.09 0.35
C PHE A 39 12.69 5.74 1.78
N GLN A 40 12.11 6.42 2.76
CA GLN A 40 12.36 6.11 4.17
C GLN A 40 11.91 4.69 4.53
N ILE A 41 10.75 4.25 4.03
CA ILE A 41 10.25 2.90 4.25
C ILE A 41 11.17 1.87 3.61
N ASN A 42 11.63 2.07 2.38
CA ASN A 42 12.56 1.15 1.71
C ASN A 42 13.86 0.98 2.49
N LEU A 43 14.43 2.08 3.01
CA LEU A 43 15.65 2.03 3.82
C LEU A 43 15.44 1.22 5.11
N ILE A 44 14.34 1.47 5.82
CA ILE A 44 14.01 0.74 7.05
C ILE A 44 13.72 -0.72 6.74
N TYR A 45 12.95 -0.99 5.69
CA TYR A 45 12.63 -2.34 5.24
C TYR A 45 13.89 -3.13 4.92
N PHE A 46 14.83 -2.54 4.17
CA PHE A 46 16.12 -3.15 3.85
C PHE A 46 16.90 -3.52 5.11
N LEU A 47 17.02 -2.60 6.08
CA LEU A 47 17.71 -2.86 7.35
C LEU A 47 17.07 -4.01 8.14
N PHE A 48 15.74 -4.08 8.16
CA PHE A 48 15.01 -5.14 8.85
C PHE A 48 14.93 -6.45 8.08
N CYS A 49 15.25 -6.46 6.79
CA CYS A 49 15.34 -7.68 5.97
C CYS A 49 16.76 -8.25 5.87
N LEU A 50 17.76 -7.66 6.52
CA LEU A 50 19.13 -8.20 6.54
C LEU A 50 19.16 -9.67 7.03
N PRO A 51 18.44 -10.05 8.10
CA PRO A 51 18.12 -11.45 8.32
C PRO A 51 17.06 -11.89 7.32
N ILE A 52 17.39 -12.81 6.42
CA ILE A 52 16.43 -13.30 5.41
C ILE A 52 15.13 -13.81 6.05
N VAL A 53 15.20 -14.36 7.27
CA VAL A 53 14.05 -14.87 8.01
C VAL A 53 13.08 -13.78 8.51
N THR A 54 13.48 -12.51 8.53
CA THR A 54 12.62 -11.40 8.99
C THR A 54 11.87 -10.68 7.87
N ILE A 55 11.98 -11.17 6.61
CA ILE A 55 11.25 -10.63 5.46
C ILE A 55 9.74 -10.60 5.74
N GLY A 56 9.14 -11.68 6.23
CA GLY A 56 7.70 -11.73 6.52
C GLY A 56 7.22 -10.65 7.50
N PRO A 57 7.76 -10.58 8.73
CA PRO A 57 7.42 -9.52 9.68
C PRO A 57 7.72 -8.11 9.17
N ALA A 58 8.78 -7.93 8.38
CA ALA A 58 9.07 -6.66 7.73
C ALA A 58 8.03 -6.29 6.67
N THR A 59 7.55 -7.25 5.88
CA THR A 59 6.48 -7.04 4.90
C THR A 59 5.18 -6.69 5.61
N ALA A 60 4.85 -7.36 6.70
CA ALA A 60 3.67 -7.02 7.51
C ALA A 60 3.75 -5.59 8.07
N ALA A 61 4.90 -5.17 8.59
CA ALA A 61 5.11 -3.80 9.07
C ALA A 61 4.98 -2.77 7.95
N MET A 62 5.56 -3.05 6.77
CA MET A 62 5.41 -2.20 5.59
C MET A 62 3.95 -2.09 5.15
N THR A 63 3.23 -3.21 5.09
CA THR A 63 1.79 -3.23 4.75
C THR A 63 0.96 -2.44 5.76
N ALA A 64 1.35 -2.42 7.04
CA ALA A 64 0.67 -1.61 8.05
C ALA A 64 0.84 -0.11 7.84
N ILE A 65 2.03 0.32 7.42
CA ILE A 65 2.26 1.72 7.01
C ILE A 65 1.45 2.04 5.75
N MET A 66 1.41 1.13 4.76
CA MET A 66 0.58 1.32 3.56
C MET A 66 -0.91 1.46 3.91
N ARG A 67 -1.39 0.66 4.87
CA ARG A 67 -2.76 0.78 5.40
C ARG A 67 -2.98 2.15 6.03
N ASN A 68 -2.07 2.62 6.87
CA ASN A 68 -2.22 3.91 7.51
C ASN A 68 -2.15 5.06 6.48
N PHE A 69 -1.32 4.96 5.44
CA PHE A 69 -1.34 5.93 4.32
C PHE A 69 -2.68 5.90 3.57
N TYR A 70 -3.20 4.71 3.28
CA TYR A 70 -4.48 4.55 2.62
C TYR A 70 -5.63 5.13 3.43
N LEU A 71 -5.62 4.94 4.76
CA LEU A 71 -6.59 5.50 5.70
C LEU A 71 -6.29 6.96 6.10
N GLU A 72 -5.26 7.57 5.51
CA GLU A 72 -4.82 8.95 5.80
C GLU A 72 -4.56 9.23 7.30
N LYS A 73 -4.16 8.20 8.06
CA LYS A 73 -3.83 8.33 9.48
C LYS A 73 -2.43 8.96 9.66
N PRO A 74 -2.26 9.88 10.62
CA PRO A 74 -0.94 10.45 10.93
C PRO A 74 -0.03 9.34 11.47
N GLN A 75 1.23 9.34 11.02
CA GLN A 75 2.14 8.23 11.31
C GLN A 75 3.60 8.69 11.31
N PHE A 76 4.35 8.14 12.26
CA PHE A 76 5.80 8.29 12.39
C PHE A 76 6.47 7.02 11.86
N ILE A 77 6.97 7.08 10.64
CA ILE A 77 7.38 5.92 9.84
C ILE A 77 8.24 4.92 10.62
N PHE A 78 9.34 5.36 11.23
CA PHE A 78 10.25 4.45 11.94
C PHE A 78 9.63 3.84 13.21
N HIS A 79 8.99 4.68 14.03
CA HIS A 79 8.38 4.24 15.28
C HIS A 79 7.23 3.26 15.02
N ASP A 80 6.36 3.59 14.07
CA ASP A 80 5.24 2.74 13.69
C ASP A 80 5.72 1.45 13.02
N PHE A 81 6.73 1.50 12.14
CA PHE A 81 7.32 0.29 11.54
C PHE A 81 7.79 -0.69 12.62
N LYS A 82 8.59 -0.22 13.58
CA LYS A 82 9.14 -1.06 14.65
C LYS A 82 8.04 -1.62 15.57
N ARG A 83 6.99 -0.84 15.83
CA ARG A 83 5.83 -1.30 16.62
C ARG A 83 5.09 -2.41 15.88
N GLU A 84 4.73 -2.20 14.63
CA GLU A 84 3.95 -3.17 13.83
C GLU A 84 4.76 -4.43 13.52
N PHE A 85 6.08 -4.31 13.31
CA PHE A 85 6.99 -5.44 13.16
C PHE A 85 6.93 -6.38 14.37
N LYS A 86 7.00 -5.83 15.58
CA LYS A 86 6.96 -6.62 16.82
C LYS A 86 5.58 -7.19 17.09
N LYS A 87 4.53 -6.40 16.86
CA LYS A 87 3.13 -6.79 17.09
C LYS A 87 2.76 -8.03 16.26
N ASN A 88 3.09 -8.02 14.98
CA ASN A 88 2.64 -9.05 14.04
C ASN A 88 3.69 -10.15 13.80
N PHE A 89 4.82 -10.13 14.53
CA PHE A 89 5.96 -11.01 14.29
C PHE A 89 5.57 -12.50 14.27
N LYS A 90 4.80 -12.97 15.26
CA LYS A 90 4.44 -14.39 15.39
C LYS A 90 3.56 -14.90 14.25
N GLN A 91 2.71 -14.05 13.69
CA GLN A 91 1.83 -14.44 12.58
C GLN A 91 2.53 -14.29 11.23
N ALA A 92 3.29 -13.21 11.04
CA ALA A 92 3.95 -12.91 9.77
C ALA A 92 5.22 -13.74 9.52
N PHE A 93 5.89 -14.21 10.57
CA PHE A 93 7.10 -15.04 10.45
C PHE A 93 6.89 -16.35 9.68
N PRO A 94 5.93 -17.23 10.06
CA PRO A 94 5.70 -18.48 9.32
C PRO A 94 5.21 -18.24 7.88
N ILE A 95 4.43 -17.18 7.64
CA ILE A 95 3.99 -16.81 6.29
C ILE A 95 5.19 -16.35 5.44
N GLY A 96 6.08 -15.53 6.00
CA GLY A 96 7.29 -15.11 5.30
C GLY A 96 8.21 -16.28 4.94
N LEU A 97 8.31 -17.29 5.82
CA LEU A 97 9.08 -18.51 5.52
C LEU A 97 8.45 -19.30 4.37
N LEU A 98 7.11 -19.37 4.31
CA LEU A 98 6.38 -19.98 3.20
C LEU A 98 6.62 -19.22 1.90
N ASP A 99 6.56 -17.87 1.92
CA ASP A 99 6.84 -17.03 0.76
C ASP A 99 8.26 -17.23 0.23
N ILE A 100 9.26 -17.26 1.12
CA ILE A 100 10.66 -17.51 0.75
C ILE A 100 10.80 -18.90 0.12
N ALA A 101 10.17 -19.92 0.70
CA ALA A 101 10.18 -21.27 0.14
C ALA A 101 9.52 -21.33 -1.24
N ALA A 102 8.38 -20.64 -1.43
CA ALA A 102 7.70 -20.58 -2.71
C ALA A 102 8.54 -19.88 -3.79
N VAL A 103 9.19 -18.77 -3.45
CA VAL A 103 10.11 -18.07 -4.37
C VAL A 103 11.32 -18.95 -4.70
N ALA A 104 11.91 -19.62 -3.71
CA ALA A 104 13.03 -20.54 -3.92
C ALA A 104 12.65 -21.71 -4.83
N LEU A 105 11.46 -22.28 -4.66
CA LEU A 105 10.91 -23.31 -5.54
C LEU A 105 10.70 -22.78 -6.96
N GLY A 106 10.17 -21.56 -7.12
CA GLY A 106 10.01 -20.93 -8.43
C GLY A 106 11.33 -20.72 -9.15
N VAL A 107 12.34 -20.21 -8.45
CA VAL A 107 13.71 -20.04 -8.99
C VAL A 107 14.30 -21.40 -9.36
N PHE A 108 14.17 -22.40 -8.48
CA PHE A 108 14.64 -23.76 -8.76
C PHE A 108 13.98 -24.36 -10.01
N SER A 109 12.65 -24.23 -10.14
CA SER A 109 11.93 -24.67 -11.35
C SER A 109 12.45 -24.01 -12.62
N ILE A 110 12.72 -22.70 -12.59
CA ILE A 110 13.29 -21.96 -13.73
C ILE A 110 14.69 -22.46 -14.08
N LEU A 111 15.54 -22.73 -13.08
CA LEU A 111 16.89 -23.24 -13.28
C LEU A 111 16.91 -24.66 -13.86
N VAL A 112 16.03 -25.54 -13.39
CA VAL A 112 15.89 -26.89 -13.94
C VAL A 112 15.44 -26.83 -15.40
N TYR A 113 14.46 -25.98 -15.71
CA TYR A 113 14.00 -25.81 -17.09
C TYR A 113 15.08 -25.25 -18.01
N SER A 114 15.87 -24.27 -17.55
CA SER A 114 16.93 -23.66 -18.37
C SER A 114 18.08 -24.62 -18.68
N GLN A 115 18.38 -25.56 -17.78
CA GLN A 115 19.41 -26.58 -17.97
C GLN A 115 18.91 -27.80 -18.76
N SER A 116 17.60 -27.98 -18.89
CA SER A 116 16.99 -29.12 -19.59
C SER A 116 15.85 -28.67 -20.53
N PRO A 117 16.13 -27.87 -21.57
CA PRO A 117 15.11 -27.33 -22.46
C PRO A 117 14.40 -28.42 -23.30
N GLU A 118 15.05 -29.57 -23.51
CA GLU A 118 14.52 -30.70 -24.27
C GLU A 118 13.68 -31.68 -23.41
N MET A 119 13.20 -31.25 -22.24
CA MET A 119 12.30 -32.07 -21.43
C MET A 119 11.09 -32.57 -22.22
N ASP A 120 10.72 -33.82 -21.96
CA ASP A 120 9.51 -34.43 -22.48
C ASP A 120 8.25 -33.64 -22.04
N THR A 121 7.15 -33.85 -22.74
CA THR A 121 5.83 -33.22 -22.51
C THR A 121 5.41 -33.32 -21.05
N THR A 122 5.63 -34.48 -20.43
CA THR A 122 5.32 -34.71 -19.01
C THR A 122 6.10 -33.76 -18.08
N GLY A 123 7.42 -33.59 -18.33
CA GLY A 123 8.27 -32.69 -17.56
C GLY A 123 7.86 -31.22 -17.71
N LYS A 124 7.48 -30.81 -18.93
CA LYS A 124 6.97 -29.46 -19.20
C LYS A 124 5.66 -29.17 -18.47
N VAL A 125 4.76 -30.14 -18.37
CA VAL A 125 3.50 -30.00 -17.61
C VAL A 125 3.79 -29.78 -16.12
N PHE A 126 4.67 -30.58 -15.51
CA PHE A 126 5.03 -30.39 -14.10
C PHE A 126 5.70 -29.03 -13.84
N TYR A 127 6.55 -28.57 -14.75
CA TYR A 127 7.14 -27.24 -14.68
C TYR A 127 6.07 -26.14 -14.65
N VAL A 128 5.12 -26.16 -15.58
CA VAL A 128 4.04 -25.16 -15.63
C VAL A 128 3.17 -25.21 -14.38
N ILE A 129 2.81 -26.40 -13.89
CA ILE A 129 2.05 -26.56 -12.64
C ILE A 129 2.81 -25.94 -11.46
N SER A 130 4.12 -26.15 -11.37
CA SER A 130 4.94 -25.56 -10.30
C SER A 130 4.92 -24.03 -10.34
N LEU A 131 5.03 -23.43 -11.54
CA LEU A 131 4.99 -21.97 -11.70
C LEU A 131 3.61 -21.40 -11.35
N VAL A 132 2.54 -22.06 -11.77
CA VAL A 132 1.17 -21.65 -11.41
C VAL A 132 0.95 -21.73 -9.90
N GLY A 133 1.47 -22.79 -9.25
CA GLY A 133 1.42 -22.94 -7.80
C GLY A 133 2.16 -21.81 -7.08
N VAL A 134 3.37 -21.45 -7.53
CA VAL A 134 4.14 -20.33 -6.98
C VAL A 134 3.43 -18.99 -7.20
N ALA A 135 2.89 -18.76 -8.40
CA ALA A 135 2.13 -17.55 -8.71
C ALA A 135 0.90 -17.42 -7.80
N LEU A 136 0.17 -18.51 -7.55
CA LEU A 136 -0.96 -18.53 -6.62
C LEU A 136 -0.55 -18.16 -5.19
N VAL A 137 0.58 -18.68 -4.70
CA VAL A 137 1.10 -18.31 -3.37
C VAL A 137 1.40 -16.81 -3.30
N ILE A 138 2.08 -16.25 -4.32
CA ILE A 138 2.37 -14.81 -4.40
C ILE A 138 1.08 -13.98 -4.39
N MET A 139 0.06 -14.40 -5.17
CA MET A 139 -1.25 -13.73 -5.20
C MET A 139 -1.95 -13.79 -3.84
N MET A 140 -1.90 -14.93 -3.15
CA MET A 140 -2.44 -15.04 -1.78
C MET A 140 -1.76 -14.07 -0.82
N SER A 141 -0.45 -13.87 -0.95
CA SER A 141 0.32 -12.98 -0.07
C SER A 141 -0.09 -11.51 -0.20
N PHE A 142 -0.65 -11.08 -1.35
CA PHE A 142 -1.28 -9.76 -1.48
C PHE A 142 -2.47 -9.55 -0.53
N TYR A 143 -3.11 -10.63 -0.08
CA TYR A 143 -4.24 -10.60 0.85
C TYR A 143 -3.87 -11.00 2.28
N ILE A 144 -2.87 -11.88 2.46
CA ILE A 144 -2.47 -12.35 3.80
C ILE A 144 -1.92 -11.19 4.64
N TYR A 145 -0.95 -10.43 4.14
CA TYR A 145 -0.33 -9.35 4.93
C TYR A 145 -1.31 -8.23 5.31
N PRO A 146 -2.20 -7.73 4.43
CA PRO A 146 -3.20 -6.77 4.84
C PRO A 146 -4.18 -7.32 5.88
N GLN A 147 -4.56 -8.60 5.80
CA GLN A 147 -5.43 -9.23 6.79
C GLN A 147 -4.75 -9.39 8.16
N ILE A 148 -3.47 -9.79 8.21
CA ILE A 148 -2.69 -9.87 9.45
C ILE A 148 -2.69 -8.53 10.20
N VAL A 149 -2.61 -7.43 9.46
CA VAL A 149 -2.55 -6.09 10.06
C VAL A 149 -3.94 -5.54 10.40
N ALA A 150 -4.92 -5.74 9.53
CA ALA A 150 -6.24 -5.11 9.65
C ALA A 150 -7.21 -5.92 10.52
N LEU A 151 -7.03 -7.24 10.61
CA LEU A 151 -7.97 -8.16 11.26
C LEU A 151 -7.26 -8.96 12.36
N ASP A 152 -7.97 -9.23 13.45
CA ASP A 152 -7.51 -10.12 14.52
C ASP A 152 -8.05 -11.55 14.29
N LEU A 153 -7.51 -12.22 13.27
CA LEU A 153 -7.91 -13.57 12.88
C LEU A 153 -6.80 -14.59 13.11
N LYS A 154 -7.19 -15.86 13.31
CA LYS A 154 -6.23 -16.98 13.35
C LYS A 154 -5.60 -17.17 11.97
N LEU A 155 -4.30 -17.47 11.93
CA LEU A 155 -3.53 -17.62 10.69
C LEU A 155 -4.15 -18.61 9.68
N GLY A 156 -4.65 -19.75 10.15
CA GLY A 156 -5.33 -20.73 9.28
C GLY A 156 -6.59 -20.19 8.61
N ALA A 157 -7.33 -19.29 9.28
CA ALA A 157 -8.47 -18.61 8.68
C ALA A 157 -8.02 -17.55 7.66
N ILE A 158 -6.95 -16.80 7.95
CA ILE A 158 -6.37 -15.82 7.01
C ILE A 158 -5.98 -16.49 5.70
N VAL A 159 -5.27 -17.63 5.75
CA VAL A 159 -4.82 -18.33 4.53
C VAL A 159 -6.02 -18.80 3.69
N ARG A 160 -7.06 -19.37 4.32
CA ARG A 160 -8.27 -19.81 3.61
C ARG A 160 -9.05 -18.64 3.01
N ASN A 161 -9.17 -17.55 3.76
CA ASN A 161 -9.84 -16.33 3.28
C ASN A 161 -9.07 -15.72 2.10
N SER A 162 -7.74 -15.63 2.21
CA SER A 162 -6.89 -15.12 1.12
C SER A 162 -7.04 -15.92 -0.16
N LEU A 163 -7.13 -17.26 -0.06
CA LEU A 163 -7.34 -18.11 -1.25
C LEU A 163 -8.65 -17.76 -1.97
N LEU A 164 -9.74 -17.54 -1.22
CA LEU A 164 -11.03 -17.16 -1.81
C LEU A 164 -10.99 -15.76 -2.43
N LEU A 165 -10.27 -14.82 -1.80
CA LEU A 165 -10.15 -13.44 -2.27
C LEU A 165 -9.40 -13.35 -3.61
N VAL A 166 -8.42 -14.22 -3.84
CA VAL A 166 -7.70 -14.28 -5.13
C VAL A 166 -8.66 -14.54 -6.30
N PHE A 167 -9.63 -15.44 -6.11
CA PHE A 167 -10.63 -15.73 -7.14
C PHE A 167 -11.74 -14.68 -7.24
N LEU A 168 -11.88 -13.81 -6.24
CA LEU A 168 -12.90 -12.77 -6.22
C LEU A 168 -12.48 -11.51 -6.98
N ASN A 169 -11.18 -11.24 -7.07
CA ASN A 169 -10.63 -10.07 -7.79
C ASN A 169 -9.46 -10.45 -8.74
N PRO A 170 -9.67 -11.39 -9.68
CA PRO A 170 -8.58 -11.94 -10.50
C PRO A 170 -7.92 -10.88 -11.39
N VAL A 171 -8.69 -9.89 -11.87
CA VAL A 171 -8.15 -8.80 -12.73
C VAL A 171 -7.17 -7.93 -11.94
N GLY A 172 -7.53 -7.51 -10.73
CA GLY A 172 -6.64 -6.72 -9.88
C GLY A 172 -5.37 -7.47 -9.50
N ASP A 173 -5.49 -8.78 -9.27
CA ASP A 173 -4.37 -9.63 -8.90
C ASP A 173 -3.42 -9.87 -10.07
N ILE A 174 -3.94 -10.14 -11.27
CA ILE A 174 -3.12 -10.32 -12.48
C ILE A 174 -2.36 -9.04 -12.82
N ILE A 175 -3.02 -7.87 -12.71
CA ILE A 175 -2.35 -6.58 -12.93
C ILE A 175 -1.22 -6.40 -11.91
N THR A 176 -1.50 -6.64 -10.62
CA THR A 176 -0.49 -6.53 -9.56
C THR A 176 0.67 -7.50 -9.79
N LEU A 177 0.36 -8.75 -10.15
CA LEU A 177 1.36 -9.78 -10.45
C LEU A 177 2.24 -9.40 -11.64
N ALA A 178 1.66 -8.80 -12.69
CA ALA A 178 2.41 -8.29 -13.84
C ALA A 178 3.41 -7.19 -13.45
N PHE A 179 3.04 -6.27 -12.55
CA PHE A 179 3.98 -5.28 -12.02
C PHE A 179 5.11 -5.92 -11.21
N PHE A 180 4.82 -6.95 -10.40
CA PHE A 180 5.83 -7.69 -9.65
C PHE A 180 6.82 -8.41 -10.57
N PHE A 181 6.33 -9.12 -11.60
CA PHE A 181 7.20 -9.79 -12.56
C PHE A 181 7.97 -8.81 -13.45
N GLY A 182 7.34 -7.74 -13.93
CA GLY A 182 8.02 -6.69 -14.68
C GLY A 182 9.15 -6.07 -13.86
N TYR A 183 8.92 -5.87 -12.57
CA TYR A 183 9.95 -5.40 -11.64
C TYR A 183 11.06 -6.41 -11.39
N ALA A 184 10.73 -7.69 -11.21
CA ALA A 184 11.73 -8.75 -11.08
C ALA A 184 12.61 -8.87 -12.34
N ALA A 185 12.01 -8.74 -13.53
CA ALA A 185 12.74 -8.71 -14.80
C ALA A 185 13.66 -7.48 -14.92
N LEU A 186 13.23 -6.31 -14.43
CA LEU A 186 14.09 -5.12 -14.35
C LEU A 186 15.29 -5.36 -13.42
N ILE A 187 15.06 -5.98 -12.26
CA ILE A 187 16.15 -6.32 -11.33
C ILE A 187 17.14 -7.27 -12.00
N TRP A 188 16.63 -8.28 -12.70
CA TRP A 188 17.47 -9.24 -13.43
C TRP A 188 18.31 -8.55 -14.52
N TRP A 189 17.69 -7.68 -15.33
CA TRP A 189 18.36 -6.98 -16.42
C TRP A 189 19.43 -6.00 -15.92
N PHE A 190 19.16 -5.29 -14.81
CA PHE A 190 20.05 -4.27 -14.25
C PHE A 190 20.81 -4.73 -12.99
N TRP A 191 21.05 -6.04 -12.84
CA TRP A 191 21.55 -6.64 -11.59
C TRP A 191 22.78 -5.93 -10.99
N LEU A 192 23.72 -5.48 -11.84
CA LEU A 192 24.92 -4.76 -11.42
C LEU A 192 24.61 -3.42 -10.72
N PHE A 193 23.62 -2.67 -11.21
CA PHE A 193 23.22 -1.38 -10.64
C PHE A 193 22.33 -1.55 -9.40
N VAL A 194 21.54 -2.63 -9.35
CA VAL A 194 20.62 -2.91 -8.25
C VAL A 194 21.36 -3.15 -6.95
N VAL A 195 22.54 -3.81 -6.96
CA VAL A 195 23.34 -4.02 -5.75
C VAL A 195 23.67 -2.70 -5.05
N PHE A 196 24.05 -1.66 -5.80
CA PHE A 196 24.36 -0.35 -5.24
C PHE A 196 23.11 0.47 -4.86
N LEU A 197 21.98 0.20 -5.53
CA LEU A 197 20.74 0.94 -5.31
C LEU A 197 19.77 0.25 -4.34
N THR A 198 20.14 -0.91 -3.76
CA THR A 198 19.26 -1.73 -2.91
C THR A 198 18.46 -0.97 -1.83
N PRO A 199 18.99 0.06 -1.13
CA PRO A 199 18.20 0.83 -0.17
C PRO A 199 17.15 1.76 -0.80
N ILE A 200 17.32 2.06 -2.08
CA ILE A 200 16.52 2.98 -2.91
C ILE A 200 15.54 2.18 -3.79
N VAL A 201 15.70 0.86 -3.86
CA VAL A 201 14.88 -0.08 -4.63
C VAL A 201 13.40 0.05 -4.20
N PRO A 202 12.47 0.34 -5.12
CA PRO A 202 11.09 0.73 -4.82
C PRO A 202 10.15 -0.40 -4.35
N PHE A 203 10.55 -1.24 -3.39
CA PHE A 203 9.68 -2.27 -2.80
C PHE A 203 8.40 -1.69 -2.17
N ALA A 204 8.49 -0.53 -1.54
CA ALA A 204 7.36 0.18 -0.98
C ALA A 204 6.34 0.63 -2.05
N TRP A 205 6.77 0.84 -3.30
CA TRP A 205 5.85 1.18 -4.40
C TRP A 205 5.08 -0.05 -4.87
N LEU A 206 5.72 -1.21 -4.95
CA LEU A 206 5.02 -2.47 -5.21
C LEU A 206 4.01 -2.79 -4.09
N ALA A 207 4.40 -2.55 -2.84
CA ALA A 207 3.51 -2.70 -1.69
C ALA A 207 2.29 -1.76 -1.80
N LEU A 208 2.47 -0.52 -2.24
CA LEU A 208 1.38 0.42 -2.49
C LEU A 208 0.44 -0.07 -3.59
N ILE A 209 0.98 -0.53 -4.73
CA ILE A 209 0.18 -1.07 -5.85
C ILE A 209 -0.66 -2.25 -5.36
N SER A 210 -0.02 -3.23 -4.71
CA SER A 210 -0.70 -4.40 -4.15
C SER A 210 -1.79 -4.01 -3.17
N PHE A 211 -1.50 -3.07 -2.26
CA PHE A 211 -2.47 -2.61 -1.27
C PHE A 211 -3.65 -1.88 -1.92
N CYS A 212 -3.41 -0.95 -2.85
CA CYS A 212 -4.47 -0.21 -3.53
C CYS A 212 -5.37 -1.11 -4.39
N SER A 213 -4.83 -2.18 -4.97
CA SER A 213 -5.59 -3.16 -5.76
C SER A 213 -6.41 -4.11 -4.89
N CYS A 214 -5.84 -4.63 -3.80
CA CYS A 214 -6.40 -5.77 -3.05
C CYS A 214 -7.18 -5.35 -1.80
N TYR A 215 -6.77 -4.26 -1.13
CA TYR A 215 -7.41 -3.80 0.10
C TYR A 215 -8.88 -3.40 -0.03
N PRO A 216 -9.34 -2.77 -1.13
CA PRO A 216 -10.77 -2.47 -1.32
C PRO A 216 -11.64 -3.73 -1.30
N THR A 217 -11.15 -4.85 -1.83
CA THR A 217 -11.84 -6.14 -1.83
C THR A 217 -11.97 -6.67 -0.41
N ILE A 218 -10.90 -6.59 0.39
CA ILE A 218 -10.90 -6.96 1.82
C ILE A 218 -11.91 -6.10 2.58
N GLN A 219 -11.92 -4.78 2.36
CA GLN A 219 -12.88 -3.89 2.99
C GLN A 219 -14.32 -4.26 2.68
N LYS A 220 -14.61 -4.56 1.40
CA LYS A 220 -15.96 -4.91 0.94
C LYS A 220 -16.46 -6.26 1.45
N VAL A 221 -15.59 -7.25 1.55
CA VAL A 221 -15.98 -8.66 1.78
C VAL A 221 -15.86 -9.08 3.23
N LEU A 222 -14.86 -8.56 3.94
CA LEU A 222 -14.57 -8.96 5.32
C LEU A 222 -14.91 -7.85 6.31
N ILE A 223 -14.41 -6.63 6.09
CA ILE A 223 -14.46 -5.57 7.10
C ILE A 223 -15.88 -4.99 7.22
N ASN A 224 -16.46 -4.45 6.13
CA ASN A 224 -17.78 -3.81 6.22
C ASN A 224 -18.89 -4.78 6.65
N PRO A 225 -18.98 -6.01 6.11
CA PRO A 225 -20.02 -6.95 6.53
C PRO A 225 -19.88 -7.40 7.98
N TYR A 226 -18.67 -7.40 8.55
CA TYR A 226 -18.46 -7.67 9.97
C TYR A 226 -19.08 -6.58 10.83
N TYR A 227 -18.74 -5.31 10.58
CA TYR A 227 -19.27 -4.19 11.36
C TYR A 227 -20.78 -3.98 11.16
N GLU A 228 -21.30 -4.23 9.96
CA GLU A 228 -22.73 -4.20 9.68
C GLU A 228 -23.51 -5.27 10.47
N LYS A 229 -22.91 -6.45 10.68
CA LYS A 229 -23.55 -7.54 11.45
C LYS A 229 -23.46 -7.33 12.96
N THR A 230 -22.33 -6.86 13.45
CA THR A 230 -22.12 -6.59 14.89
C THR A 230 -22.85 -5.32 15.32
N GLY A 231 -23.19 -4.43 14.38
CA GLY A 231 -23.76 -3.10 14.65
C GLY A 231 -22.74 -2.11 15.22
N GLU A 232 -21.46 -2.50 15.26
CA GLU A 232 -20.34 -1.66 15.71
C GLU A 232 -19.89 -0.70 14.62
N LYS A 233 -19.38 0.47 15.01
CA LYS A 233 -18.86 1.46 14.07
C LYS A 233 -17.52 1.01 13.50
N ASN A 234 -17.36 1.05 12.18
CA ASN A 234 -16.11 0.72 11.52
C ASN A 234 -15.02 1.79 11.80
N PRO A 235 -13.89 1.43 12.44
CA PRO A 235 -12.81 2.36 12.81
C PRO A 235 -11.94 2.83 11.62
N GLU A 236 -12.22 2.32 10.41
CA GLU A 236 -11.59 2.74 9.16
C GLU A 236 -12.36 3.84 8.43
N ILE A 237 -13.61 4.08 8.81
CA ILE A 237 -14.42 5.15 8.25
C ILE A 237 -14.14 6.42 9.05
N PRO A 238 -13.75 7.54 8.40
CA PRO A 238 -13.56 8.81 9.09
C PRO A 238 -14.81 9.20 9.86
N ASP A 239 -14.61 9.76 11.05
CA ASP A 239 -15.72 10.27 11.84
C ASP A 239 -16.22 11.56 11.19
N TYR A 240 -17.20 11.44 10.30
CA TYR A 240 -17.99 12.58 9.87
C TYR A 240 -18.95 12.86 11.00
N ASP A 241 -18.58 13.79 11.86
CA ASP A 241 -19.47 14.29 12.89
C ASP A 241 -20.69 14.92 12.21
N GLU A 242 -21.76 14.15 12.02
CA GLU A 242 -23.04 14.63 11.47
C GLU A 242 -23.65 15.73 12.36
N SER A 243 -23.17 15.88 13.60
CA SER A 243 -23.56 16.94 14.53
C SER A 243 -22.70 18.20 14.45
N ALA A 244 -21.69 18.24 13.57
CA ALA A 244 -20.89 19.45 13.37
C ALA A 244 -21.75 20.55 12.72
N VAL A 245 -22.25 21.46 13.55
CA VAL A 245 -22.98 22.69 13.16
C VAL A 245 -22.19 23.51 12.12
N PHE A 246 -20.86 23.38 12.11
CA PHE A 246 -19.97 23.97 11.12
C PHE A 246 -19.25 22.89 10.31
N THR A 247 -19.78 22.62 9.12
CA THR A 247 -19.05 21.85 8.10
C THR A 247 -18.12 22.81 7.35
N ASP A 248 -16.81 22.64 7.54
CA ASP A 248 -15.80 23.35 6.75
C ASP A 248 -15.96 22.97 5.26
N ARG A 249 -16.38 23.95 4.45
CA ARG A 249 -16.56 23.83 2.99
C ARG A 249 -15.29 24.18 2.22
N GLY A 250 -14.11 23.92 2.79
CA GLY A 250 -12.83 24.08 2.11
C GLY A 250 -12.86 23.44 0.70
N GLY A 251 -12.75 24.28 -0.33
CA GLY A 251 -12.79 23.89 -1.74
C GLY A 251 -14.12 24.12 -2.48
N SER A 252 -15.23 24.36 -1.76
CA SER A 252 -16.52 24.74 -2.36
C SER A 252 -16.73 26.26 -2.43
N GLU A 253 -15.85 27.02 -1.78
CA GLU A 253 -15.89 28.48 -1.77
C GLU A 253 -15.38 29.02 -3.10
N GLN A 254 -16.13 29.96 -3.69
CA GLN A 254 -15.62 30.68 -4.84
C GLN A 254 -14.34 31.42 -4.45
N PRO A 255 -13.27 31.36 -5.26
CA PRO A 255 -12.04 32.07 -4.96
C PRO A 255 -12.36 33.56 -4.83
N ILE A 256 -12.11 34.13 -3.65
CA ILE A 256 -12.27 35.55 -3.43
C ILE A 256 -11.20 36.26 -4.25
N ASN A 257 -11.61 36.93 -5.32
CA ASN A 257 -10.72 37.76 -6.11
C ASN A 257 -10.45 39.03 -5.30
N ILE A 258 -9.30 39.10 -4.63
CA ILE A 258 -8.92 40.24 -3.76
C ILE A 258 -8.60 41.50 -4.59
N LYS A 259 -8.59 41.42 -5.92
CA LYS A 259 -8.48 42.60 -6.77
C LYS A 259 -9.86 43.23 -6.93
N GLU A 260 -9.98 44.49 -6.48
CA GLU A 260 -11.12 45.42 -6.67
C GLU A 260 -12.22 45.46 -5.60
N LYS A 261 -11.87 45.48 -4.31
CA LYS A 261 -12.69 46.20 -3.32
C LYS A 261 -11.96 47.43 -2.79
N ASN A 262 -12.15 48.53 -3.52
CA ASN A 262 -12.16 49.92 -3.06
C ASN A 262 -11.24 50.26 -1.87
N ILE A 263 -9.95 50.47 -2.15
CA ILE A 263 -9.19 51.51 -1.43
C ILE A 263 -9.71 52.86 -1.95
N LYS A 264 -10.91 53.25 -1.53
CA LYS A 264 -11.40 54.61 -1.68
C LYS A 264 -11.71 55.17 -0.30
N GLN A 265 -10.76 55.98 0.16
CA GLN A 265 -10.98 57.19 0.95
C GLN A 265 -12.00 57.09 2.08
N HIS A 266 -11.54 56.82 3.30
CA HIS A 266 -11.99 57.58 4.47
C HIS A 266 -10.73 57.96 5.25
N GLY A 267 -10.22 59.17 4.97
CA GLY A 267 -9.17 59.78 5.78
C GLY A 267 -9.70 59.98 7.19
N GLY A 268 -9.16 59.21 8.14
CA GLY A 268 -9.33 59.48 9.56
C GLY A 268 -8.70 60.84 9.87
N LYS A 269 -9.50 61.80 10.32
CA LYS A 269 -9.01 63.05 10.89
C LYS A 269 -8.09 62.72 12.07
N ILE A 270 -6.86 63.19 12.00
CA ILE A 270 -5.96 63.27 13.15
C ILE A 270 -6.49 64.39 14.04
N ILE A 271 -6.82 64.08 15.29
CA ILE A 271 -7.17 65.09 16.30
C ILE A 271 -5.87 65.64 16.88
N LYS A 272 -5.60 66.92 16.63
CA LYS A 272 -5.01 67.87 17.58
C LYS A 272 -5.52 69.27 17.24
#